data_AF-A0A0G1MJ82-F1
#
_entry.id   AF-A0A0G1MJ82-F1
#
_cell.length_a   1.000
_cell.length_b   1.000
_cell.length_c   1.000
_cell.angle_alpha   90.00
_cell.angle_beta   90.00
_cell.angle_gamma   90.00
#
_symmetry.space_group_name_H-M   'P 1'
#
loop_
_entity.id
_entity.type
_entity.pdbx_description
1 polymer ?
#
loop_
_entity_poly.entity_id
_entity_poly.type
_entity_poly.pdbx_seq_one_letter_code
_entity_poly.pdbx_strand_id
1 'polypeptide(L)'
;MQLFCKPGIIHSRHYPHVSAVVFSLLAFTVLGVGFPMLLLAQELQAPMGGSPSGAPTMSPPPGGQPGFGGPQEGGQGMQQGFNQPGNMQGQQIDKGIQIDQGIRGVDKGIRIDQGIRGPNGQQGDQKFGGQQGPGQQGPGQQGPRGGQQGFGGPNGQQGGPQDFGGDQGQGMMGNDQQNGDNGMSEKQQQQQDARQKQMEKQQLSQIKKGMKGMGQGISMFDKQILKLTKQGIAVPAECSDNLTKVKTVIAAVKTAETFEAVQEAGIEDIQDSMQSLNDCRQQLEMLARWPQTIKQLNSEVKRLESALKRDKSIVAKLSKQGIDLSDEYNAFEAAINQLKSVRDGADSKMKSGDSEGAFSDLEDGFFGSMQDVWEKDRIIQTMSNLGRFTSDFKRGVADAQRTIKALKRKKVDTSALEDIMAEVQSKGQEVFTLLKTKPIDEDAVMSDLQELEDLRQQFESAAQELTGSQTAMPWEKGPQQFKQIQGVDFSQFGIGGGQQSSQ
;
A
#
# COMPACT_ATOMS: atom_id res chain seq x y z
N MET A 1 -35.66 -30.95 -54.92
CA MET A 1 -34.52 -31.87 -54.98
C MET A 1 -33.95 -32.02 -53.59
N GLN A 2 -34.10 -33.21 -53.01
CA GLN A 2 -33.36 -33.64 -51.83
C GLN A 2 -31.86 -33.71 -52.17
N LEU A 3 -30.97 -33.48 -51.19
CA LEU A 3 -29.78 -34.30 -50.91
C LEU A 3 -28.99 -33.74 -49.69
N PHE A 4 -28.98 -34.57 -48.64
CA PHE A 4 -27.90 -34.92 -47.71
C PHE A 4 -27.35 -33.98 -46.61
N CYS A 5 -27.51 -34.53 -45.41
CA CYS A 5 -26.89 -34.26 -44.11
C CYS A 5 -25.36 -34.33 -44.08
N LYS A 6 -24.77 -33.53 -43.17
CA LYS A 6 -23.80 -33.99 -42.13
C LYS A 6 -23.57 -32.89 -41.08
N PRO A 7 -23.82 -33.12 -39.78
CA PRO A 7 -23.36 -32.24 -38.71
C PRO A 7 -21.94 -32.64 -38.25
N GLY A 8 -21.06 -31.64 -38.15
CA GLY A 8 -19.69 -31.78 -37.68
C GLY A 8 -19.64 -31.96 -36.16
N ILE A 9 -19.07 -33.11 -35.75
CA ILE A 9 -18.71 -33.46 -34.39
C ILE A 9 -17.42 -32.71 -34.04
N ILE A 10 -17.47 -31.74 -33.12
CA ILE A 10 -16.27 -31.16 -32.50
C ILE A 10 -16.06 -31.84 -31.15
N HIS A 11 -14.85 -32.39 -31.00
CA HIS A 11 -14.38 -33.17 -29.87
C HIS A 11 -14.36 -32.35 -28.56
N SER A 12 -15.14 -32.78 -27.57
CA SER A 12 -14.85 -32.51 -26.16
C SER A 12 -13.55 -33.21 -25.76
N ARG A 13 -12.55 -32.44 -25.33
CA ARG A 13 -11.37 -33.01 -24.65
C ARG A 13 -11.77 -33.47 -23.26
N HIS A 14 -11.60 -34.78 -23.06
CA HIS A 14 -11.62 -35.46 -21.78
C HIS A 14 -10.59 -34.87 -20.79
N TYR A 15 -11.07 -34.64 -19.57
CA TYR A 15 -10.27 -34.68 -18.34
C TYR A 15 -10.26 -36.11 -17.82
N PRO A 16 -9.10 -36.69 -17.44
CA PRO A 16 -9.09 -37.89 -16.62
C PRO A 16 -8.52 -37.58 -15.24
N HIS A 17 -9.37 -37.78 -14.23
CA HIS A 17 -9.15 -38.55 -13.00
C HIS A 17 -9.81 -37.93 -11.78
N VAL A 18 -11.03 -38.44 -11.57
CA VAL A 18 -11.70 -38.53 -10.27
C VAL A 18 -10.96 -39.58 -9.45
N SER A 19 -10.38 -39.18 -8.31
CA SER A 19 -10.16 -40.09 -7.18
C SER A 19 -11.29 -39.87 -6.19
N ALA A 20 -12.28 -40.75 -6.27
CA ALA A 20 -13.32 -40.90 -5.29
C ALA A 20 -12.71 -41.51 -4.02
N VAL A 21 -12.73 -40.77 -2.92
CA VAL A 21 -12.56 -41.34 -1.58
C VAL A 21 -13.93 -41.36 -0.93
N VAL A 22 -14.46 -42.57 -0.87
CA VAL A 22 -15.55 -43.01 -0.02
C VAL A 22 -15.15 -42.80 1.43
N PHE A 23 -15.92 -42.04 2.21
CA PHE A 23 -15.98 -42.22 3.66
C PHE A 23 -17.44 -42.13 4.11
N SER A 24 -18.04 -43.31 4.23
CA SER A 24 -19.33 -43.54 4.84
C SER A 24 -19.12 -43.80 6.33
N LEU A 25 -20.03 -43.25 7.13
CA LEU A 25 -20.42 -43.60 8.51
C LEU A 25 -19.42 -44.40 9.37
N LEU A 26 -18.99 -43.79 10.46
CA LEU A 26 -18.79 -44.51 11.72
C LEU A 26 -19.36 -43.70 12.88
N ALA A 27 -20.45 -44.23 13.40
CA ALA A 27 -21.10 -43.82 14.65
C ALA A 27 -20.10 -43.93 15.81
N PHE A 28 -20.06 -42.91 16.67
CA PHE A 28 -19.53 -43.07 18.01
C PHE A 28 -20.67 -42.96 19.02
N THR A 29 -21.12 -44.14 19.41
CA THR A 29 -21.99 -44.39 20.55
C THR A 29 -21.23 -44.06 21.84
N VAL A 30 -21.94 -43.34 22.69
CA VAL A 30 -21.84 -43.22 24.15
C VAL A 30 -21.22 -44.45 24.83
N LEU A 31 -20.28 -44.20 25.74
CA LEU A 31 -19.95 -44.89 27.03
C LEU A 31 -18.66 -44.20 27.53
N GLY A 32 -18.54 -43.57 28.71
CA GLY A 32 -19.22 -43.78 29.97
C GLY A 32 -18.24 -44.31 31.02
N VAL A 33 -17.26 -43.53 31.47
CA VAL A 33 -16.46 -43.70 32.73
C VAL A 33 -15.81 -42.33 32.99
N GLY A 34 -15.92 -41.61 34.10
CA GLY A 34 -16.24 -41.94 35.47
C GLY A 34 -15.14 -41.30 36.35
N PHE A 35 -15.34 -40.08 36.85
CA PHE A 35 -14.56 -39.53 37.97
C PHE A 35 -15.44 -38.61 38.82
N PRO A 36 -15.51 -38.83 40.15
CA PRO A 36 -16.48 -38.18 41.01
C PRO A 36 -16.00 -36.79 41.41
N MET A 37 -16.85 -35.78 41.18
CA MET A 37 -16.70 -34.46 41.77
C MET A 37 -17.33 -34.49 43.17
N LEU A 38 -16.49 -34.31 44.18
CA LEU A 38 -16.90 -34.15 45.57
C LEU A 38 -17.52 -32.74 45.71
N LEU A 39 -18.85 -32.66 45.74
CA LEU A 39 -19.59 -31.44 46.06
C LEU A 39 -20.01 -31.50 47.52
N LEU A 40 -19.61 -30.50 48.31
CA LEU A 40 -20.09 -30.28 49.66
C LEU A 40 -20.91 -28.98 49.67
N ALA A 41 -22.05 -29.06 50.37
CA ALA A 41 -22.90 -27.98 50.86
C ALA A 41 -23.84 -27.28 49.86
N GLN A 42 -25.01 -26.81 50.26
CA GLN A 42 -25.95 -27.19 51.31
C GLN A 42 -27.27 -26.51 50.93
N GLU A 43 -28.31 -27.30 50.97
CA GLU A 43 -29.75 -27.03 50.84
C GLU A 43 -30.23 -25.76 51.56
N LEU A 44 -31.07 -24.95 50.89
CA LEU A 44 -32.18 -24.23 51.52
C LEU A 44 -33.30 -23.91 50.51
N GLN A 45 -34.51 -24.11 51.00
CA GLN A 45 -35.80 -24.26 50.34
C GLN A 45 -36.34 -23.04 49.58
N ALA A 46 -37.08 -23.34 48.50
CA ALA A 46 -38.14 -22.49 47.93
C ALA A 46 -39.39 -22.48 48.85
N PRO A 47 -40.37 -21.57 48.65
CA PRO A 47 -41.43 -21.96 47.70
C PRO A 47 -42.11 -20.81 46.92
N MET A 48 -42.54 -21.18 45.71
CA MET A 48 -43.83 -20.90 45.05
C MET A 48 -44.34 -19.46 44.89
N GLY A 49 -44.62 -19.08 43.63
CA GLY A 49 -45.79 -18.24 43.32
C GLY A 49 -45.72 -17.42 42.03
N GLY A 50 -46.53 -17.81 41.04
CA GLY A 50 -47.26 -16.85 40.18
C GLY A 50 -46.61 -16.36 38.87
N SER A 51 -46.99 -16.99 37.76
CA SER A 51 -47.31 -16.27 36.49
C SER A 51 -48.77 -15.75 36.59
N PRO A 52 -49.28 -14.80 35.77
CA PRO A 52 -48.86 -14.53 34.38
C PRO A 52 -49.01 -13.07 33.87
N SER A 53 -48.69 -12.89 32.58
CA SER A 53 -49.33 -11.95 31.61
C SER A 53 -49.09 -10.44 31.74
N GLY A 54 -48.48 -9.87 30.69
CA GLY A 54 -48.53 -8.43 30.41
C GLY A 54 -47.75 -8.04 29.17
N ALA A 55 -48.41 -8.05 28.01
CA ALA A 55 -47.90 -7.43 26.78
C ALA A 55 -47.98 -5.90 26.89
N PRO A 56 -46.98 -5.13 26.42
CA PRO A 56 -47.18 -3.72 26.15
C PRO A 56 -47.40 -3.46 24.65
N THR A 57 -48.59 -2.98 24.32
CA THR A 57 -48.91 -2.28 23.07
C THR A 57 -48.19 -0.92 23.08
N MET A 58 -47.26 -0.69 22.15
CA MET A 58 -46.69 0.64 21.91
C MET A 58 -47.69 1.52 21.16
N SER A 59 -47.99 2.68 21.75
CA SER A 59 -48.69 3.80 21.07
C SER A 59 -47.65 4.74 20.45
N PRO A 60 -47.89 5.30 19.26
CA PRO A 60 -46.98 6.25 18.61
C PRO A 60 -47.24 7.70 19.08
N PRO A 61 -46.21 8.57 19.17
CA PRO A 61 -46.44 10.00 19.24
C PRO A 61 -46.63 10.64 17.83
N PRO A 62 -47.47 11.70 17.74
CA PRO A 62 -47.92 12.30 16.49
C PRO A 62 -46.93 13.32 15.93
N GLY A 63 -47.00 13.54 14.61
CA GLY A 63 -46.21 14.53 13.91
C GLY A 63 -46.74 15.96 13.99
N GLY A 64 -45.98 16.85 13.34
CA GLY A 64 -46.47 18.10 12.77
C GLY A 64 -45.88 19.38 13.38
N GLN A 65 -45.00 20.04 12.63
CA GLN A 65 -45.34 21.36 12.09
C GLN A 65 -44.34 21.84 11.02
N PRO A 66 -44.83 22.34 9.87
CA PRO A 66 -44.08 23.14 8.92
C PRO A 66 -44.33 24.64 9.16
N GLY A 67 -43.39 25.52 8.80
CA GLY A 67 -43.71 26.95 8.78
C GLY A 67 -42.57 27.93 8.49
N PHE A 68 -42.78 28.70 7.41
CA PHE A 68 -42.35 30.09 7.15
C PHE A 68 -40.85 30.33 6.84
N GLY A 69 -40.44 31.07 5.81
CA GLY A 69 -41.14 31.95 4.86
C GLY A 69 -40.51 33.36 4.80
N GLY A 70 -39.52 33.57 3.92
CA GLY A 70 -39.08 34.86 3.32
C GLY A 70 -38.49 35.97 4.22
N PRO A 71 -37.93 37.07 3.68
CA PRO A 71 -37.85 37.49 2.27
C PRO A 71 -36.46 37.93 1.72
N GLN A 72 -36.37 37.78 0.40
CA GLN A 72 -35.76 38.60 -0.66
C GLN A 72 -35.11 39.98 -0.34
N GLU A 73 -33.81 40.11 -0.65
CA GLU A 73 -33.05 41.28 -1.16
C GLU A 73 -31.80 40.66 -1.82
N GLY A 74 -31.37 40.89 -3.08
CA GLY A 74 -31.35 42.10 -3.89
C GLY A 74 -29.89 42.58 -3.99
N GLY A 75 -29.12 42.16 -5.02
CA GLY A 75 -27.88 42.87 -5.36
C GLY A 75 -26.71 42.10 -5.98
N GLN A 76 -26.53 42.33 -7.27
CA GLN A 76 -25.25 42.58 -7.97
C GLN A 76 -24.27 41.41 -8.19
N GLY A 77 -24.05 41.14 -9.48
CA GLY A 77 -23.18 40.11 -9.97
C GLY A 77 -21.69 40.40 -9.78
N MET A 78 -20.93 39.31 -9.65
CA MET A 78 -19.52 39.27 -10.01
C MET A 78 -19.26 38.00 -10.81
N GLN A 79 -18.49 38.18 -11.88
CA GLN A 79 -18.03 37.15 -12.80
C GLN A 79 -17.14 36.13 -12.06
N GLN A 80 -17.42 34.86 -12.29
CA GLN A 80 -16.64 33.72 -11.86
C GLN A 80 -15.32 33.66 -12.63
N GLY A 81 -14.21 33.95 -11.95
CA GLY A 81 -12.87 33.49 -12.33
C GLY A 81 -12.55 32.20 -11.58
N PHE A 82 -12.65 31.06 -12.26
CA PHE A 82 -12.11 29.78 -11.81
C PHE A 82 -10.58 29.87 -11.79
N ASN A 83 -9.98 29.96 -10.60
CA ASN A 83 -8.54 29.82 -10.41
C ASN A 83 -8.27 28.47 -9.72
N GLN A 84 -7.37 27.70 -10.32
CA GLN A 84 -7.02 26.31 -10.01
C GLN A 84 -6.55 26.12 -8.55
N PRO A 85 -6.88 24.99 -7.88
CA PRO A 85 -6.21 24.60 -6.65
C PRO A 85 -4.81 24.06 -6.96
N GLY A 86 -3.86 24.49 -6.12
CA GLY A 86 -2.43 24.33 -6.32
C GLY A 86 -1.88 22.92 -6.14
N ASN A 87 -0.64 22.80 -6.60
CA ASN A 87 0.31 21.72 -6.36
C ASN A 87 0.30 21.25 -4.90
N MET A 88 -0.21 20.03 -4.65
CA MET A 88 0.21 19.24 -3.50
C MET A 88 1.58 18.61 -3.82
N GLN A 89 2.60 19.35 -3.41
CA GLN A 89 3.98 18.90 -3.34
C GLN A 89 4.07 17.80 -2.28
N GLY A 90 4.51 16.62 -2.69
CA GLY A 90 4.65 15.45 -1.82
C GLY A 90 5.55 15.74 -0.64
N GLN A 91 4.98 15.70 0.57
CA GLN A 91 5.74 15.48 1.79
C GLN A 91 6.25 14.04 1.76
N GLN A 92 7.56 13.90 1.57
CA GLN A 92 8.29 12.70 1.95
C GLN A 92 8.10 12.52 3.46
N ILE A 93 7.37 11.47 3.84
CA ILE A 93 7.35 11.00 5.22
C ILE A 93 8.67 10.28 5.45
N ASP A 94 9.60 11.01 6.04
CA ASP A 94 10.76 10.46 6.74
C ASP A 94 10.26 9.80 8.03
N LYS A 95 10.17 8.46 8.02
CA LYS A 95 10.05 7.63 9.22
C LYS A 95 10.94 6.40 9.07
N GLY A 96 12.24 6.63 9.17
CA GLY A 96 13.18 5.60 9.60
C GLY A 96 12.93 5.24 11.07
N ILE A 97 12.00 4.32 11.32
CA ILE A 97 12.01 3.53 12.56
C ILE A 97 12.87 2.30 12.28
N GLN A 98 14.13 2.35 12.69
CA GLN A 98 14.95 1.16 12.87
C GLN A 98 14.34 0.38 14.05
N ILE A 99 13.58 -0.67 13.74
CA ILE A 99 13.28 -1.71 14.74
C ILE A 99 14.51 -2.59 14.82
N ASP A 100 15.26 -2.35 15.90
CA ASP A 100 16.34 -3.17 16.42
C ASP A 100 15.89 -4.63 16.54
N GLN A 101 16.34 -5.47 15.60
CA GLN A 101 16.20 -6.93 15.70
C GLN A 101 17.31 -7.48 16.59
N GLY A 102 17.25 -7.13 17.87
CA GLY A 102 17.98 -7.81 18.93
C GLY A 102 17.22 -9.05 19.41
N ILE A 103 17.96 -10.11 19.74
CA ILE A 103 17.53 -11.35 20.41
C ILE A 103 17.08 -12.50 19.48
N ARG A 104 18.08 -13.14 18.85
CA ARG A 104 18.12 -14.62 18.70
C ARG A 104 19.38 -15.17 19.36
N GLY A 105 19.34 -15.31 20.68
CA GLY A 105 20.18 -16.27 21.40
C GLY A 105 19.31 -17.47 21.76
N VAL A 106 19.34 -18.52 20.94
CA VAL A 106 18.82 -19.83 21.35
C VAL A 106 20.01 -20.76 21.43
N ASP A 107 20.39 -21.02 22.68
CA ASP A 107 21.20 -22.13 23.16
C ASP A 107 20.93 -23.41 22.36
N LYS A 108 21.94 -23.87 21.62
CA LYS A 108 22.03 -25.27 21.18
C LYS A 108 23.03 -25.99 22.06
N GLY A 109 22.53 -26.48 23.19
CA GLY A 109 23.26 -27.34 24.11
C GLY A 109 22.47 -28.60 24.44
N ILE A 110 22.35 -29.53 23.50
CA ILE A 110 22.09 -30.94 23.82
C ILE A 110 22.98 -31.81 22.92
N ARG A 111 24.06 -32.34 23.51
CA ARG A 111 24.76 -33.54 23.05
C ARG A 111 23.91 -34.75 23.45
N ILE A 112 23.59 -35.63 22.51
CA ILE A 112 23.56 -37.07 22.72
C ILE A 112 24.25 -37.74 21.53
N ASP A 113 25.00 -38.76 21.89
CA ASP A 113 26.10 -39.45 21.27
C ASP A 113 25.63 -40.67 20.42
N GLN A 114 26.55 -41.23 19.63
CA GLN A 114 26.54 -42.55 18.95
C GLN A 114 25.66 -42.70 17.68
N GLY A 115 26.11 -43.14 16.51
CA GLY A 115 27.42 -43.59 16.02
C GLY A 115 27.29 -44.29 14.65
N ILE A 116 28.42 -44.41 13.94
CA ILE A 116 28.79 -45.48 12.98
C ILE A 116 28.48 -45.29 11.46
N ARG A 117 29.60 -45.36 10.69
CA ARG A 117 29.85 -45.75 9.26
C ARG A 117 29.72 -44.68 8.14
N GLY A 118 30.88 -44.30 7.58
CA GLY A 118 31.04 -43.78 6.20
C GLY A 118 31.16 -44.92 5.17
N PRO A 119 31.99 -44.83 4.11
CA PRO A 119 32.29 -43.72 3.17
C PRO A 119 32.14 -44.17 1.68
N ASN A 120 31.94 -43.26 0.69
CA ASN A 120 32.52 -43.36 -0.68
C ASN A 120 31.97 -42.35 -1.71
N GLY A 121 32.85 -42.02 -2.68
CA GLY A 121 32.56 -41.45 -4.02
C GLY A 121 32.70 -39.93 -4.07
N GLN A 122 33.80 -39.28 -4.49
CA GLN A 122 34.72 -39.47 -5.63
C GLN A 122 34.06 -39.29 -7.01
N GLN A 123 34.75 -38.50 -7.85
CA GLN A 123 34.45 -38.01 -9.22
C GLN A 123 33.70 -36.67 -9.24
N GLY A 124 34.19 -35.61 -9.89
CA GLY A 124 35.29 -35.44 -10.83
C GLY A 124 34.91 -34.34 -11.82
N ASP A 125 35.92 -33.62 -12.33
CA ASP A 125 35.89 -32.71 -13.50
C ASP A 125 35.24 -31.32 -13.33
N GLN A 126 35.73 -30.22 -13.92
CA GLN A 126 36.96 -29.91 -14.64
C GLN A 126 37.09 -28.37 -14.71
N LYS A 127 38.33 -27.90 -14.50
CA LYS A 127 39.05 -26.78 -15.16
C LYS A 127 38.28 -25.70 -15.95
N PHE A 128 38.57 -24.43 -15.62
CA PHE A 128 39.03 -23.31 -16.48
C PHE A 128 38.99 -22.05 -15.57
N GLY A 129 39.97 -21.16 -15.39
CA GLY A 129 41.25 -20.83 -16.03
C GLY A 129 41.55 -19.36 -15.68
N GLY A 130 42.81 -18.98 -15.47
CA GLY A 130 43.29 -17.60 -15.23
C GLY A 130 43.34 -17.23 -13.74
N GLN A 131 44.45 -17.31 -13.01
CA GLN A 131 45.83 -16.84 -13.21
C GLN A 131 45.99 -15.32 -13.27
N GLN A 132 46.76 -14.83 -12.29
CA GLN A 132 47.58 -13.60 -12.25
C GLN A 132 46.89 -12.29 -11.82
N GLY A 133 46.91 -12.05 -10.50
CA GLY A 133 48.01 -11.30 -9.88
C GLY A 133 47.83 -9.77 -9.70
N PRO A 134 48.52 -9.17 -8.71
CA PRO A 134 47.92 -8.18 -7.81
C PRO A 134 48.67 -6.83 -7.76
N GLY A 135 48.05 -5.85 -7.10
CA GLY A 135 48.71 -4.62 -6.60
C GLY A 135 47.82 -3.39 -6.82
N GLN A 136 47.86 -2.33 -6.04
CA GLN A 136 48.48 -2.05 -4.75
C GLN A 136 47.92 -0.68 -4.33
N GLN A 137 47.71 -0.46 -3.03
CA GLN A 137 47.88 0.84 -2.32
C GLN A 137 47.03 2.08 -2.71
N GLY A 138 46.18 2.51 -1.76
CA GLY A 138 46.15 3.94 -1.37
C GLY A 138 47.32 4.22 -0.39
N PRO A 139 47.42 5.35 0.34
CA PRO A 139 46.61 6.58 0.38
C PRO A 139 47.47 7.89 0.33
N GLY A 140 46.83 9.06 0.31
CA GLY A 140 47.43 10.30 0.83
C GLY A 140 47.61 11.46 -0.17
N GLN A 141 47.06 12.62 0.20
CA GLN A 141 47.56 14.01 0.05
C GLN A 141 46.38 14.94 0.37
N GLN A 142 46.30 15.54 1.56
CA GLN A 142 46.94 16.83 1.91
C GLN A 142 46.98 17.81 0.72
N GLY A 143 46.24 18.93 0.86
CA GLY A 143 46.17 20.01 -0.13
C GLY A 143 47.53 20.64 -0.46
N PRO A 144 47.56 21.51 -1.48
CA PRO A 144 47.38 22.92 -1.15
C PRO A 144 46.59 23.74 -2.20
N ARG A 145 45.85 24.72 -1.68
CA ARG A 145 45.93 26.14 -2.05
C ARG A 145 46.53 26.46 -3.43
N GLY A 146 45.70 27.07 -4.30
CA GLY A 146 46.14 28.00 -5.33
C GLY A 146 45.87 27.53 -6.76
N GLY A 147 44.98 28.25 -7.45
CA GLY A 147 44.64 27.99 -8.85
C GLY A 147 43.32 28.62 -9.29
N GLN A 148 43.12 29.88 -8.91
CA GLN A 148 42.06 30.75 -9.41
C GLN A 148 42.51 31.24 -10.79
N GLN A 149 41.87 30.75 -11.86
CA GLN A 149 41.89 31.23 -13.26
C GLN A 149 40.98 30.24 -14.02
N GLY A 150 39.89 30.59 -14.70
CA GLY A 150 39.45 31.87 -15.21
C GLY A 150 38.80 31.60 -16.57
N PHE A 151 37.47 31.48 -16.60
CA PHE A 151 36.58 31.64 -17.75
C PHE A 151 35.18 31.80 -17.13
N GLY A 152 34.62 33.00 -16.95
CA GLY A 152 34.64 34.14 -17.86
C GLY A 152 33.28 34.23 -18.56
N GLY A 153 32.21 34.45 -17.79
CA GLY A 153 30.87 34.77 -18.30
C GLY A 153 30.35 35.98 -17.52
N PRO A 154 30.21 37.16 -18.15
CA PRO A 154 30.08 38.42 -17.42
C PRO A 154 28.65 38.66 -16.96
N ASN A 155 28.58 39.03 -15.68
CA ASN A 155 27.50 39.74 -15.04
C ASN A 155 27.31 41.11 -15.71
N GLY A 156 26.07 41.52 -15.99
CA GLY A 156 25.76 42.86 -16.46
C GLY A 156 24.26 43.15 -16.48
N GLN A 157 23.83 44.04 -15.56
CA GLN A 157 22.68 44.96 -15.63
C GLN A 157 21.28 44.33 -15.69
N GLN A 158 20.34 44.51 -14.76
CA GLN A 158 19.98 45.63 -13.87
C GLN A 158 19.72 46.97 -14.59
N GLY A 159 18.42 47.29 -14.70
CA GLY A 159 17.82 48.52 -15.23
C GLY A 159 16.82 48.17 -16.35
N GLY A 160 15.53 48.48 -16.34
CA GLY A 160 14.58 49.18 -15.47
C GLY A 160 13.24 49.24 -16.26
N PRO A 161 12.11 49.70 -15.69
CA PRO A 161 10.92 50.05 -16.47
C PRO A 161 10.98 51.52 -16.89
N GLN A 162 11.10 51.78 -18.19
CA GLN A 162 10.85 53.06 -18.88
C GLN A 162 9.70 52.74 -19.86
N ASP A 163 8.47 53.21 -19.74
CA ASP A 163 7.98 54.60 -19.65
C ASP A 163 8.83 55.60 -20.44
N PHE A 164 8.50 55.76 -21.72
CA PHE A 164 8.84 56.93 -22.52
C PHE A 164 7.74 57.15 -23.55
N GLY A 165 6.77 57.98 -23.17
CA GLY A 165 6.01 58.77 -24.12
C GLY A 165 6.91 59.78 -24.83
N GLY A 166 6.48 60.18 -26.03
CA GLY A 166 7.22 61.02 -26.96
C GLY A 166 7.38 60.28 -28.29
N ASP A 167 7.19 60.87 -29.45
CA ASP A 167 7.04 62.27 -29.76
C ASP A 167 6.48 62.38 -31.17
N GLN A 168 5.91 63.54 -31.43
CA GLN A 168 5.43 64.05 -32.69
C GLN A 168 6.50 63.99 -33.79
N GLY A 169 6.03 63.86 -35.03
CA GLY A 169 6.82 64.04 -36.26
C GLY A 169 6.02 63.47 -37.41
N GLN A 170 4.97 64.13 -37.91
CA GLN A 170 5.06 65.27 -38.84
C GLN A 170 6.19 65.10 -39.87
N GLY A 171 5.78 64.77 -41.10
CA GLY A 171 6.63 64.72 -42.30
C GLY A 171 5.93 63.85 -43.35
N MET A 172 4.99 64.40 -44.11
CA MET A 172 5.21 65.03 -45.43
C MET A 172 5.10 64.04 -46.60
N MET A 173 4.51 64.57 -47.69
CA MET A 173 4.31 64.02 -49.04
C MET A 173 3.15 63.01 -49.14
N GLY A 174 1.99 63.32 -49.73
CA GLY A 174 1.69 64.32 -50.76
C GLY A 174 1.87 63.72 -52.15
N ASN A 175 0.80 63.76 -52.94
CA ASN A 175 0.74 63.53 -54.39
C ASN A 175 1.05 62.08 -54.86
N ASP A 176 0.41 61.49 -55.85
CA ASP A 176 -0.39 62.03 -56.93
C ASP A 176 -1.47 61.02 -57.34
N GLN A 177 -2.61 61.61 -57.65
CA GLN A 177 -3.70 61.04 -58.41
C GLN A 177 -3.20 60.78 -59.83
N GLN A 178 -3.05 59.51 -60.23
CA GLN A 178 -2.89 59.17 -61.64
C GLN A 178 -3.84 58.06 -62.05
N ASN A 179 -4.94 58.53 -62.63
CA ASN A 179 -5.82 57.82 -63.53
C ASN A 179 -4.99 57.40 -64.76
N GLY A 180 -4.90 56.11 -65.06
CA GLY A 180 -4.16 55.54 -66.19
C GLY A 180 -4.26 54.02 -66.14
N ASP A 181 -5.30 53.48 -66.73
CA ASP A 181 -5.28 52.87 -68.07
C ASP A 181 -4.79 51.41 -68.05
N ASN A 182 -5.63 50.57 -68.61
CA ASN A 182 -5.64 49.12 -68.52
C ASN A 182 -4.40 48.52 -69.20
N GLY A 183 -3.41 48.13 -68.41
CA GLY A 183 -2.25 47.42 -68.89
C GLY A 183 -1.51 46.69 -67.79
N MET A 184 -2.23 45.91 -66.95
CA MET A 184 -1.63 44.97 -66.02
C MET A 184 -0.73 44.03 -66.83
N SER A 185 0.55 44.37 -66.86
CA SER A 185 1.51 43.83 -67.80
C SER A 185 1.78 42.37 -67.44
N GLU A 186 1.86 41.50 -68.44
CA GLU A 186 2.16 40.07 -68.34
C GLU A 186 3.34 39.72 -67.38
N LYS A 187 4.30 40.65 -67.24
CA LYS A 187 5.41 40.58 -66.26
C LYS A 187 4.99 40.63 -64.79
N GLN A 188 3.93 41.37 -64.45
CA GLN A 188 3.44 41.47 -63.07
C GLN A 188 2.71 40.19 -62.65
N GLN A 189 2.00 39.54 -63.59
CA GLN A 189 1.36 38.24 -63.38
C GLN A 189 2.40 37.12 -63.19
N GLN A 190 3.44 37.07 -64.04
CA GLN A 190 4.56 36.14 -63.84
C GLN A 190 5.27 36.30 -62.49
N GLN A 191 5.39 37.54 -61.99
CA GLN A 191 6.01 37.78 -60.69
C GLN A 191 5.12 37.33 -59.53
N GLN A 192 3.79 37.41 -59.67
CA GLN A 192 2.84 36.89 -58.69
C GLN A 192 2.88 35.35 -58.65
N ASP A 193 2.87 34.69 -59.81
CA ASP A 193 2.96 33.22 -59.90
C ASP A 193 4.27 32.68 -59.31
N ALA A 194 5.40 33.35 -59.56
CA ALA A 194 6.69 32.96 -59.01
C ALA A 194 6.73 33.11 -57.48
N ARG A 195 6.12 34.18 -56.93
CA ARG A 195 5.97 34.33 -55.47
C ARG A 195 5.07 33.27 -54.89
N GLN A 196 3.95 32.96 -55.54
CA GLN A 196 3.01 31.94 -55.07
C GLN A 196 3.68 30.56 -55.00
N LYS A 197 4.40 30.15 -56.06
CA LYS A 197 5.18 28.90 -56.06
C LYS A 197 6.27 28.87 -54.98
N GLN A 198 6.91 30.02 -54.71
CA GLN A 198 7.91 30.11 -53.64
C GLN A 198 7.25 29.95 -52.26
N MET A 199 6.09 30.57 -52.04
CA MET A 199 5.32 30.44 -50.80
C MET A 199 4.84 29.00 -50.59
N GLU A 200 4.28 28.36 -51.61
CA GLU A 200 3.87 26.95 -51.56
C GLU A 200 5.03 26.01 -51.24
N LYS A 201 6.21 26.23 -51.86
CA LYS A 201 7.42 25.44 -51.56
C LYS A 201 7.89 25.63 -50.12
N GLN A 202 7.81 26.86 -49.60
CA GLN A 202 8.12 27.14 -48.20
C GLN A 202 7.12 26.47 -47.25
N GLN A 203 5.82 26.56 -47.54
CA GLN A 203 4.76 25.89 -46.77
C GLN A 203 4.94 24.37 -46.78
N LEU A 204 5.19 23.76 -47.94
CA LEU A 204 5.46 22.32 -48.07
C LEU A 204 6.69 21.90 -47.25
N SER A 205 7.77 22.68 -47.29
CA SER A 205 8.97 22.42 -46.50
C SER A 205 8.70 22.49 -45.00
N GLN A 206 7.91 23.48 -44.55
CA GLN A 206 7.50 23.61 -43.16
C GLN A 206 6.63 22.44 -42.71
N ILE A 207 5.65 22.03 -43.53
CA ILE A 207 4.79 20.86 -43.26
C ILE A 207 5.62 19.59 -43.17
N LYS A 208 6.51 19.32 -44.15
CA LYS A 208 7.40 18.14 -44.13
C LYS A 208 8.29 18.12 -42.88
N LYS A 209 8.80 19.28 -42.44
CA LYS A 209 9.58 19.40 -41.21
C LYS A 209 8.73 19.11 -39.97
N GLY A 210 7.50 19.61 -39.91
CA GLY A 210 6.54 19.31 -38.84
C GLY A 210 6.20 17.82 -38.77
N MET A 211 5.87 17.21 -39.92
CA MET A 211 5.56 15.78 -40.04
C MET A 211 6.73 14.87 -39.65
N LYS A 212 7.98 15.33 -39.81
CA LYS A 212 9.15 14.60 -39.31
C LYS A 212 9.16 14.51 -37.78
N GLY A 213 8.88 15.61 -37.08
CA GLY A 213 8.78 15.63 -35.61
C GLY A 213 7.60 14.79 -35.13
N MET A 214 6.44 14.96 -35.77
CA MET A 214 5.25 14.17 -35.51
C MET A 214 5.51 12.66 -35.67
N GLY A 215 6.20 12.26 -36.74
CA GLY A 215 6.57 10.87 -36.99
C GLY A 215 7.41 10.23 -35.89
N GLN A 216 8.24 11.01 -35.19
CA GLN A 216 8.99 10.50 -34.03
C GLN A 216 8.07 10.21 -32.85
N GLY A 217 7.12 11.10 -32.56
CA GLY A 217 6.10 10.88 -31.51
C GLY A 217 5.23 9.65 -31.80
N ILE A 218 4.77 9.53 -33.04
CA ILE A 218 3.99 8.38 -33.53
C ILE A 218 4.77 7.06 -33.41
N SER A 219 6.08 7.06 -33.67
CA SER A 219 6.93 5.87 -33.46
C SER A 219 7.07 5.50 -31.98
N MET A 220 7.10 6.47 -31.06
CA MET A 220 7.10 6.15 -29.62
C MET A 220 5.75 5.57 -29.18
N PHE A 221 4.65 6.12 -29.67
CA PHE A 221 3.30 5.61 -29.40
C PHE A 221 3.12 4.17 -29.87
N ASP A 222 3.58 3.86 -31.09
CA ASP A 222 3.61 2.51 -31.64
C ASP A 222 4.37 1.52 -30.75
N LYS A 223 5.53 1.93 -30.23
CA LYS A 223 6.31 1.11 -29.29
C LYS A 223 5.56 0.87 -27.97
N GLN A 224 4.77 1.83 -27.50
CA GLN A 224 3.95 1.66 -26.30
C GLN A 224 2.82 0.65 -26.54
N ILE A 225 2.08 0.77 -27.65
CA ILE A 225 1.06 -0.22 -28.04
C ILE A 225 1.68 -1.62 -28.12
N LEU A 226 2.79 -1.78 -28.86
CA LEU A 226 3.47 -3.07 -29.00
C LEU A 226 3.93 -3.65 -27.65
N LYS A 227 4.36 -2.80 -26.71
CA LYS A 227 4.74 -3.23 -25.36
C LYS A 227 3.54 -3.75 -24.58
N LEU A 228 2.41 -3.05 -24.62
CA LEU A 228 1.17 -3.44 -23.94
C LEU A 228 0.59 -4.72 -24.53
N THR A 229 0.56 -4.85 -25.86
CA THR A 229 0.13 -6.08 -26.54
C THR A 229 1.01 -7.27 -26.16
N LYS A 230 2.34 -7.08 -26.06
CA LYS A 230 3.25 -8.14 -25.58
C LYS A 230 3.01 -8.53 -24.13
N GLN A 231 2.46 -7.63 -23.32
CA GLN A 231 2.05 -7.90 -21.95
C GLN A 231 0.65 -8.54 -21.86
N GLY A 232 0.00 -8.79 -23.00
CA GLY A 232 -1.34 -9.37 -23.09
C GLY A 232 -2.46 -8.40 -22.76
N ILE A 233 -2.18 -7.10 -22.66
CA ILE A 233 -3.18 -6.07 -22.39
C ILE A 233 -3.86 -5.70 -23.72
N ALA A 234 -5.19 -5.73 -23.75
CA ALA A 234 -5.93 -5.29 -24.92
C ALA A 234 -5.84 -3.77 -25.06
N VAL A 235 -5.41 -3.33 -26.24
CA VAL A 235 -5.40 -1.91 -26.60
C VAL A 235 -6.67 -1.63 -27.39
N PRO A 236 -7.41 -0.54 -27.09
CA PRO A 236 -8.60 -0.17 -27.85
C PRO A 236 -8.32 -0.10 -29.34
N ALA A 237 -9.20 -0.69 -30.16
CA ALA A 237 -9.01 -0.79 -31.60
C ALA A 237 -8.85 0.60 -32.25
N GLU A 238 -9.63 1.58 -31.77
CA GLU A 238 -9.58 2.98 -32.21
C GLU A 238 -8.17 3.58 -32.15
N CYS A 239 -7.38 3.23 -31.13
CA CYS A 239 -6.01 3.72 -30.98
C CYS A 239 -5.07 3.14 -32.05
N SER A 240 -5.26 1.87 -32.42
CA SER A 240 -4.46 1.21 -33.45
C SER A 240 -4.86 1.70 -34.85
N ASP A 241 -6.15 1.94 -35.07
CA ASP A 241 -6.68 2.43 -36.34
C ASP A 241 -6.25 3.89 -36.59
N ASN A 242 -6.40 4.77 -35.60
CA ASN A 242 -5.95 6.17 -35.72
C ASN A 242 -4.44 6.29 -35.87
N LEU A 243 -3.66 5.43 -35.20
CA LEU A 243 -2.22 5.37 -35.39
C LEU A 243 -1.86 4.99 -36.83
N THR A 244 -2.57 4.03 -37.41
CA THR A 244 -2.36 3.57 -38.78
C THR A 244 -2.71 4.67 -39.78
N LYS A 245 -3.84 5.37 -39.59
CA LYS A 245 -4.24 6.53 -40.41
C LYS A 245 -3.15 7.61 -40.41
N VAL A 246 -2.71 8.03 -39.23
CA VAL A 246 -1.66 9.06 -39.11
C VAL A 246 -0.34 8.62 -39.75
N LYS A 247 0.06 7.35 -39.59
CA LYS A 247 1.24 6.80 -40.26
C LYS A 247 1.12 6.88 -41.79
N THR A 248 -0.05 6.57 -42.35
CA THR A 248 -0.33 6.65 -43.79
C THR A 248 -0.25 8.09 -44.29
N VAL A 249 -0.89 9.05 -43.60
CA VAL A 249 -0.83 10.48 -43.96
C VAL A 249 0.62 10.99 -43.90
N ILE A 250 1.37 10.68 -42.83
CA ILE A 250 2.78 11.08 -42.71
C ILE A 250 3.62 10.51 -43.86
N ALA A 251 3.37 9.27 -44.28
CA ALA A 251 4.07 8.66 -45.41
C ALA A 251 3.76 9.38 -46.72
N ALA A 252 2.49 9.65 -47.00
CA ALA A 252 2.03 10.37 -48.19
C ALA A 252 2.58 11.81 -48.25
N VAL A 253 2.56 12.55 -47.13
CA VAL A 253 3.11 13.92 -47.06
C VAL A 253 4.63 13.94 -47.26
N LYS A 254 5.36 12.90 -46.84
CA LYS A 254 6.81 12.81 -47.11
C LYS A 254 7.11 12.68 -48.60
N THR A 255 6.29 11.90 -49.32
CA THR A 255 6.45 11.65 -50.76
C THR A 255 5.85 12.75 -51.64
N ALA A 256 4.91 13.55 -51.14
CA ALA A 256 4.26 14.61 -51.91
C ALA A 256 5.25 15.68 -52.42
N GLU A 257 5.19 16.00 -53.71
CA GLU A 257 6.05 17.04 -54.33
C GLU A 257 5.38 18.41 -54.38
N THR A 258 4.05 18.46 -54.32
CA THR A 258 3.23 19.67 -54.38
C THR A 258 2.37 19.81 -53.12
N PHE A 259 1.86 21.03 -52.89
CA PHE A 259 0.96 21.30 -51.77
C PHE A 259 -0.42 20.63 -51.96
N GLU A 260 -0.93 20.60 -53.20
CA GLU A 260 -2.17 19.91 -53.54
C GLU A 260 -2.11 18.41 -53.19
N ALA A 261 -0.99 17.73 -53.49
CA ALA A 261 -0.79 16.34 -53.08
C ALA A 261 -0.74 16.13 -51.56
N VAL A 262 -0.42 17.18 -50.78
CA VAL A 262 -0.50 17.15 -49.31
C VAL A 262 -1.94 17.29 -48.82
N GLN A 263 -2.76 18.09 -49.49
CA GLN A 263 -4.19 18.20 -49.18
C GLN A 263 -4.91 16.89 -49.52
N GLU A 264 -4.66 16.32 -50.70
CA GLU A 264 -5.18 15.00 -51.11
C GLU A 264 -4.73 13.87 -50.19
N ALA A 265 -3.55 14.00 -49.56
CA ALA A 265 -3.06 13.04 -48.57
C ALA A 265 -3.85 13.02 -47.26
N GLY A 266 -4.85 13.90 -47.09
CA GLY A 266 -5.70 13.95 -45.90
C GLY A 266 -5.05 14.68 -44.73
N ILE A 267 -4.31 15.76 -45.00
CA ILE A 267 -3.71 16.57 -43.91
C ILE A 267 -4.77 17.20 -43.00
N GLU A 268 -6.01 17.36 -43.47
CA GLU A 268 -7.14 17.87 -42.67
C GLU A 268 -7.59 16.81 -41.64
N ASP A 269 -7.70 15.55 -42.04
CA ASP A 269 -8.06 14.41 -41.17
C ASP A 269 -7.03 14.11 -40.07
N ILE A 270 -5.82 14.65 -40.23
CA ILE A 270 -4.73 14.44 -39.28
C ILE A 270 -5.03 15.11 -37.93
N GLN A 271 -5.77 16.21 -37.92
CA GLN A 271 -6.10 16.96 -36.71
C GLN A 271 -7.03 16.14 -35.82
N ASP A 272 -8.10 15.59 -36.38
CA ASP A 272 -9.07 14.76 -35.67
C ASP A 272 -8.45 13.44 -35.21
N SER A 273 -7.62 12.83 -36.07
CA SER A 273 -6.87 11.62 -35.71
C SER A 273 -5.88 11.88 -34.57
N MET A 274 -5.28 13.07 -34.52
CA MET A 274 -4.36 13.46 -33.44
C MET A 274 -5.07 13.76 -32.13
N GLN A 275 -6.25 14.36 -32.19
CA GLN A 275 -7.10 14.53 -31.00
C GLN A 275 -7.49 13.16 -30.43
N SER A 276 -7.94 12.25 -31.29
CA SER A 276 -8.27 10.87 -30.88
C SER A 276 -7.04 10.12 -30.33
N LEU A 277 -5.86 10.30 -30.93
CA LEU A 277 -4.61 9.73 -30.40
C LEU A 277 -4.22 10.33 -29.04
N ASN A 278 -4.57 11.58 -28.77
CA ASN A 278 -4.32 12.21 -27.47
C ASN A 278 -5.19 11.60 -26.36
N ASP A 279 -6.44 11.25 -26.66
CA ASP A 279 -7.32 10.52 -25.71
C ASP A 279 -6.80 9.10 -25.48
N CYS A 280 -6.42 8.42 -26.56
CA CYS A 280 -5.74 7.13 -26.48
C CYS A 280 -4.45 7.19 -25.67
N ARG A 281 -3.69 8.30 -25.72
CA ARG A 281 -2.47 8.45 -24.92
C ARG A 281 -2.75 8.34 -23.43
N GLN A 282 -3.80 9.00 -22.93
CA GLN A 282 -4.17 8.93 -21.52
C GLN A 282 -4.53 7.50 -21.11
N GLN A 283 -5.29 6.80 -21.96
CA GLN A 283 -5.63 5.40 -21.75
C GLN A 283 -4.38 4.52 -21.76
N LEU A 284 -3.47 4.66 -22.73
CA LEU A 284 -2.22 3.90 -22.78
C LEU A 284 -1.31 4.17 -21.58
N GLU A 285 -1.27 5.41 -21.07
CA GLU A 285 -0.52 5.75 -19.86
C GLU A 285 -1.07 5.03 -18.63
N MET A 286 -2.40 4.92 -18.52
CA MET A 286 -3.07 4.12 -17.50
C MET A 286 -2.76 2.62 -17.66
N LEU A 287 -2.91 2.07 -18.87
CA LEU A 287 -2.60 0.67 -19.19
C LEU A 287 -1.12 0.34 -18.92
N ALA A 288 -0.21 1.28 -19.16
CA ALA A 288 1.24 1.10 -18.93
C ALA A 288 1.60 0.94 -17.45
N ARG A 289 0.75 1.42 -16.54
CA ARG A 289 0.92 1.23 -15.08
C ARG A 289 0.43 -0.15 -14.61
N TRP A 290 -0.44 -0.80 -15.38
CA TRP A 290 -1.07 -2.08 -15.00
C TRP A 290 -0.11 -3.18 -14.53
N PRO A 291 1.02 -3.47 -15.21
CA PRO A 291 1.93 -4.53 -14.78
C PRO A 291 2.53 -4.27 -13.39
N GLN A 292 2.76 -2.99 -13.05
CA GLN A 292 3.23 -2.61 -11.72
C GLN A 292 2.11 -2.77 -10.68
N THR A 293 0.89 -2.35 -11.01
CA THR A 293 -0.29 -2.55 -10.16
C THR A 293 -0.48 -4.04 -9.83
N ILE A 294 -0.56 -4.92 -10.84
CA ILE A 294 -0.68 -6.37 -10.62
C ILE A 294 0.45 -6.94 -9.77
N LYS A 295 1.69 -6.50 -9.97
CA LYS A 295 2.82 -6.93 -9.14
C LYS A 295 2.65 -6.53 -7.67
N GLN A 296 2.13 -5.33 -7.40
CA GLN A 296 1.84 -4.87 -6.05
C GLN A 296 0.71 -5.70 -5.42
N LEU A 297 -0.42 -5.88 -6.12
CA LEU A 297 -1.54 -6.71 -5.66
C LEU A 297 -1.10 -8.14 -5.33
N ASN A 298 -0.26 -8.74 -6.19
CA ASN A 298 0.30 -10.08 -5.95
C ASN A 298 1.19 -10.15 -4.72
N SER A 299 1.96 -9.10 -4.46
CA SER A 299 2.83 -9.03 -3.27
C SER A 299 1.99 -8.91 -1.99
N GLU A 300 0.92 -8.12 -2.04
CA GLU A 300 -0.03 -7.97 -0.93
C GLU A 300 -0.78 -9.27 -0.62
N VAL A 301 -1.36 -9.93 -1.63
CA VAL A 301 -2.00 -11.23 -1.47
C VAL A 301 -1.04 -12.24 -0.86
N LYS A 302 0.22 -12.30 -1.34
CA LYS A 302 1.23 -13.22 -0.80
C LYS A 302 1.59 -12.92 0.66
N ARG A 303 1.61 -11.63 1.05
CA ARG A 303 1.82 -11.20 2.44
C ARG A 303 0.69 -11.70 3.34
N LEU A 304 -0.56 -11.54 2.89
CA LEU A 304 -1.75 -12.02 3.59
C LEU A 304 -1.79 -13.54 3.70
N GLU A 305 -1.46 -14.29 2.63
CA GLU A 305 -1.36 -15.76 2.70
C GLU A 305 -0.31 -16.24 3.71
N SER A 306 0.79 -15.48 3.86
CA SER A 306 1.83 -15.78 4.84
C SER A 306 1.33 -15.50 6.26
N ALA A 307 0.54 -14.44 6.46
CA ALA A 307 -0.14 -14.16 7.72
C ALA A 307 -1.13 -15.27 8.08
N LEU A 308 -2.02 -15.64 7.15
CA LEU A 308 -2.98 -16.74 7.32
C LEU A 308 -2.31 -18.05 7.78
N LYS A 309 -1.16 -18.42 7.20
CA LYS A 309 -0.40 -19.61 7.63
C LYS A 309 0.11 -19.51 9.08
N ARG A 310 0.56 -18.34 9.51
CA ARG A 310 0.99 -18.10 10.90
C ARG A 310 -0.22 -18.18 11.83
N ASP A 311 -1.31 -17.53 11.45
CA ASP A 311 -2.55 -17.45 12.23
C ASP A 311 -3.19 -18.80 12.45
N LYS A 312 -3.13 -19.69 11.47
CA LYS A 312 -3.57 -21.09 11.63
C LYS A 312 -2.90 -21.76 12.83
N SER A 313 -1.60 -21.50 13.05
CA SER A 313 -0.86 -22.06 14.18
C SER A 313 -1.21 -21.38 15.51
N ILE A 314 -1.58 -20.11 15.47
CA ILE A 314 -2.02 -19.32 16.63
C ILE A 314 -3.40 -19.83 17.08
N VAL A 315 -4.36 -19.89 16.17
CA VAL A 315 -5.72 -20.39 16.39
C VAL A 315 -5.68 -21.80 16.97
N ALA A 316 -4.85 -22.69 16.42
CA ALA A 316 -4.69 -24.04 16.96
C ALA A 316 -4.09 -24.10 18.39
N LYS A 317 -3.29 -23.11 18.78
CA LYS A 317 -2.76 -23.00 20.16
C LYS A 317 -3.81 -22.43 21.11
N LEU A 318 -4.49 -21.36 20.70
CA LEU A 318 -5.56 -20.70 21.46
C LEU A 318 -6.73 -21.65 21.72
N SER A 319 -7.09 -22.46 20.72
CA SER A 319 -8.13 -23.49 20.87
C SER A 319 -7.82 -24.49 21.98
N LYS A 320 -6.53 -24.90 22.14
CA LYS A 320 -6.10 -25.75 23.26
C LYS A 320 -6.20 -25.06 24.62
N GLN A 321 -6.23 -23.73 24.64
CA GLN A 321 -6.44 -22.92 25.84
C GLN A 321 -7.94 -22.63 26.07
N GLY A 322 -8.82 -23.12 25.20
CA GLY A 322 -10.27 -22.90 25.26
C GLY A 322 -10.75 -21.60 24.61
N ILE A 323 -9.87 -20.87 23.91
CA ILE A 323 -10.20 -19.66 23.15
C ILE A 323 -10.38 -20.08 21.69
N ASP A 324 -11.62 -20.02 21.18
CA ASP A 324 -11.93 -20.45 19.82
C ASP A 324 -12.00 -19.24 18.88
N LEU A 325 -11.12 -19.23 17.88
CA LEU A 325 -11.07 -18.21 16.81
C LEU A 325 -11.25 -18.83 15.43
N SER A 326 -11.90 -19.99 15.36
CA SER A 326 -12.07 -20.69 14.08
C SER A 326 -12.91 -19.89 13.11
N ASP A 327 -13.94 -19.18 13.58
CA ASP A 327 -14.81 -18.35 12.75
C ASP A 327 -14.05 -17.13 12.19
N GLU A 328 -13.28 -16.41 13.00
CA GLU A 328 -12.45 -15.27 12.57
C GLU A 328 -11.37 -15.71 11.57
N TYR A 329 -10.74 -16.86 11.81
CA TYR A 329 -9.77 -17.44 10.89
C TYR A 329 -10.40 -17.80 9.54
N ASN A 330 -11.58 -18.44 9.56
CA ASN A 330 -12.30 -18.81 8.34
C ASN A 330 -12.76 -17.55 7.58
N ALA A 331 -13.19 -16.50 8.29
CA ALA A 331 -13.53 -15.21 7.70
C ALA A 331 -12.30 -14.54 7.06
N PHE A 332 -11.14 -14.61 7.71
CA PHE A 332 -9.87 -14.10 7.15
C PHE A 332 -9.48 -14.85 5.87
N GLU A 333 -9.56 -16.19 5.87
CA GLU A 333 -9.30 -17.02 4.69
C GLU A 333 -10.26 -16.69 3.55
N ALA A 334 -11.55 -16.56 3.84
CA ALA A 334 -12.57 -16.21 2.85
C ALA A 334 -12.30 -14.82 2.23
N ALA A 335 -11.97 -13.82 3.06
CA ALA A 335 -11.69 -12.47 2.60
C ALA A 335 -10.43 -12.40 1.71
N ILE A 336 -9.36 -13.14 2.05
CA ILE A 336 -8.18 -13.27 1.18
C ILE A 336 -8.55 -13.90 -0.17
N ASN A 337 -9.41 -14.92 -0.17
CA ASN A 337 -9.85 -15.56 -1.41
C ASN A 337 -10.72 -14.63 -2.27
N GLN A 338 -11.53 -13.77 -1.65
CA GLN A 338 -12.26 -12.71 -2.35
C GLN A 338 -11.29 -11.72 -3.00
N LEU A 339 -10.27 -11.23 -2.29
CA LEU A 339 -9.25 -10.33 -2.86
C LEU A 339 -8.54 -10.95 -4.08
N LYS A 340 -8.23 -12.26 -4.02
CA LYS A 340 -7.67 -12.98 -5.17
C LYS A 340 -8.62 -12.98 -6.36
N SER A 341 -9.89 -13.29 -6.11
CA SER A 341 -10.92 -13.33 -7.15
C SER A 341 -11.11 -11.96 -7.80
N VAL A 342 -11.12 -10.88 -7.02
CA VAL A 342 -11.22 -9.50 -7.53
C VAL A 342 -10.00 -9.16 -8.38
N ARG A 343 -8.79 -9.44 -7.90
CA ARG A 343 -7.54 -9.24 -8.67
C ARG A 343 -7.58 -9.99 -10.00
N ASP A 344 -7.98 -11.26 -9.99
CA ASP A 344 -8.01 -12.09 -11.19
C ASP A 344 -9.11 -11.65 -12.16
N GLY A 345 -10.25 -11.20 -11.64
CA GLY A 345 -11.32 -10.56 -12.42
C GLY A 345 -10.86 -9.27 -13.09
N ALA A 346 -10.19 -8.39 -12.36
CA ALA A 346 -9.63 -7.14 -12.89
C ALA A 346 -8.55 -7.40 -13.96
N ASP A 347 -7.68 -8.40 -13.78
CA ASP A 347 -6.71 -8.81 -14.81
C ASP A 347 -7.38 -9.35 -16.06
N SER A 348 -8.46 -10.12 -15.91
CA SER A 348 -9.26 -10.58 -17.04
C SER A 348 -9.90 -9.41 -17.78
N LYS A 349 -10.51 -8.45 -17.06
CA LYS A 349 -11.11 -7.25 -17.65
C LYS A 349 -10.08 -6.42 -18.42
N MET A 350 -8.91 -6.21 -17.84
CA MET A 350 -7.81 -5.50 -18.49
C MET A 350 -7.33 -6.17 -19.79
N LYS A 351 -7.28 -7.51 -19.80
CA LYS A 351 -6.96 -8.30 -21.01
C LYS A 351 -8.06 -8.26 -22.06
N SER A 352 -9.31 -8.01 -21.66
CA SER A 352 -10.45 -7.89 -22.57
C SER A 352 -10.71 -6.47 -23.09
N GLY A 353 -9.97 -5.47 -22.57
CA GLY A 353 -10.09 -4.07 -22.97
C GLY A 353 -11.01 -3.23 -22.08
N ASP A 354 -11.64 -3.84 -21.08
CA ASP A 354 -12.43 -3.15 -20.05
C ASP A 354 -11.52 -2.62 -18.94
N SER A 355 -10.73 -1.61 -19.26
CA SER A 355 -9.77 -1.04 -18.32
C SER A 355 -10.44 -0.27 -17.17
N GLU A 356 -11.52 0.45 -17.45
CA GLU A 356 -12.28 1.20 -16.45
C GLU A 356 -12.95 0.27 -15.44
N GLY A 357 -13.62 -0.79 -15.92
CA GLY A 357 -14.20 -1.81 -15.05
C GLY A 357 -13.16 -2.58 -14.24
N ALA A 358 -11.93 -2.75 -14.76
CA ALA A 358 -10.84 -3.35 -14.01
C ALA A 358 -10.38 -2.47 -12.83
N PHE A 359 -10.27 -1.16 -13.02
CA PHE A 359 -9.89 -0.24 -11.93
C PHE A 359 -11.00 -0.06 -10.90
N SER A 360 -12.26 0.01 -11.33
CA SER A 360 -13.41 0.03 -10.41
C SER A 360 -13.47 -1.23 -9.54
N ASP A 361 -13.29 -2.43 -10.11
CA ASP A 361 -13.23 -3.68 -9.33
C ASP A 361 -12.13 -3.64 -8.28
N LEU A 362 -10.96 -3.07 -8.61
CA LEU A 362 -9.87 -2.94 -7.65
C LEU A 362 -10.16 -1.91 -6.56
N GLU A 363 -10.74 -0.75 -6.90
CA GLU A 363 -11.08 0.28 -5.93
C GLU A 363 -12.11 -0.21 -4.92
N ASP A 364 -13.25 -0.70 -5.41
CA ASP A 364 -14.36 -1.11 -4.56
C ASP A 364 -14.11 -2.47 -3.90
N GLY A 365 -13.58 -3.43 -4.66
CA GLY A 365 -13.45 -4.81 -4.21
C GLY A 365 -12.11 -5.14 -3.55
N PHE A 366 -10.99 -4.64 -4.08
CA PHE A 366 -9.67 -5.00 -3.54
C PHE A 366 -9.21 -4.04 -2.45
N PHE A 367 -9.24 -2.74 -2.72
CA PHE A 367 -8.80 -1.71 -1.77
C PHE A 367 -9.86 -1.42 -0.71
N GLY A 368 -11.15 -1.39 -1.09
CA GLY A 368 -12.26 -1.25 -0.16
C GLY A 368 -12.28 -2.33 0.94
N SER A 369 -12.03 -3.60 0.58
CA SER A 369 -12.02 -4.71 1.54
C SER A 369 -10.67 -4.96 2.23
N MET A 370 -9.62 -4.23 1.87
CA MET A 370 -8.27 -4.48 2.42
C MET A 370 -8.20 -4.20 3.93
N GLN A 371 -8.88 -3.16 4.41
CA GLN A 371 -8.89 -2.80 5.83
C GLN A 371 -9.52 -3.91 6.67
N ASP A 372 -10.67 -4.44 6.25
CA ASP A 372 -11.38 -5.52 6.94
C ASP A 372 -10.51 -6.78 7.03
N VAL A 373 -9.77 -7.10 5.96
CA VAL A 373 -8.86 -8.24 5.92
C VAL A 373 -7.73 -8.10 6.95
N TRP A 374 -7.13 -6.90 7.08
CA TRP A 374 -6.11 -6.63 8.10
C TRP A 374 -6.68 -6.58 9.52
N GLU A 375 -7.93 -6.17 9.67
CA GLU A 375 -8.61 -6.20 10.96
C GLU A 375 -8.75 -7.65 11.46
N LYS A 376 -9.14 -8.60 10.60
CA LYS A 376 -9.21 -10.03 10.99
C LYS A 376 -7.86 -10.61 11.42
N ASP A 377 -6.77 -10.30 10.71
CA ASP A 377 -5.39 -10.66 11.14
C ASP A 377 -5.06 -10.04 12.51
N ARG A 378 -5.35 -8.74 12.67
CA ARG A 378 -5.08 -8.00 13.92
C ARG A 378 -5.83 -8.62 15.11
N ILE A 379 -7.09 -9.02 14.93
CA ILE A 379 -7.90 -9.66 15.97
C ILE A 379 -7.21 -10.96 16.42
N ILE A 380 -6.83 -11.82 15.48
CA ILE A 380 -6.14 -13.09 15.79
C ILE A 380 -4.80 -12.84 16.51
N GLN A 381 -4.02 -11.85 16.07
CA GLN A 381 -2.75 -11.48 16.71
C GLN A 381 -2.95 -10.92 18.11
N THR A 382 -3.99 -10.11 18.32
CA THR A 382 -4.35 -9.55 19.62
C THR A 382 -4.73 -10.68 20.59
N MET A 383 -5.59 -11.58 20.15
CA MET A 383 -5.99 -12.75 20.93
C MET A 383 -4.83 -13.70 21.20
N SER A 384 -3.85 -13.82 20.30
CA SER A 384 -2.59 -14.55 20.55
C SER A 384 -1.82 -14.00 21.74
N ASN A 385 -1.72 -12.67 21.83
CA ASN A 385 -1.06 -12.00 22.94
C ASN A 385 -1.86 -12.20 24.24
N LEU A 386 -3.20 -12.15 24.17
CA LEU A 386 -4.09 -12.48 25.28
C LEU A 386 -4.06 -13.97 25.66
N GLY A 387 -3.68 -14.87 24.75
CA GLY A 387 -3.43 -16.27 25.08
C GLY A 387 -2.33 -16.46 26.15
N ARG A 388 -1.42 -15.48 26.30
CA ARG A 388 -0.41 -15.44 27.37
C ARG A 388 -0.87 -14.74 28.63
N PHE A 389 -1.92 -13.92 28.54
CA PHE A 389 -2.49 -13.19 29.68
C PHE A 389 -2.77 -14.13 30.85
N THR A 390 -3.30 -15.34 30.61
CA THR A 390 -3.59 -16.29 31.70
C THR A 390 -2.36 -16.65 32.54
N SER A 391 -1.22 -16.92 31.91
CA SER A 391 0.01 -17.24 32.64
C SER A 391 0.61 -16.02 33.33
N ASP A 392 0.59 -14.87 32.65
CA ASP A 392 1.18 -13.64 33.16
C ASP A 392 0.36 -13.08 34.33
N PHE A 393 -0.96 -13.11 34.21
CA PHE A 393 -1.89 -12.74 35.27
C PHE A 393 -1.71 -13.61 36.51
N LYS A 394 -1.68 -14.95 36.36
CA LYS A 394 -1.46 -15.86 37.49
C LYS A 394 -0.12 -15.61 38.18
N ARG A 395 0.93 -15.31 37.41
CA ARG A 395 2.24 -14.94 37.96
C ARG A 395 2.17 -13.61 38.71
N GLY A 396 1.55 -12.59 38.12
CA GLY A 396 1.34 -11.28 38.75
C GLY A 396 0.59 -11.39 40.08
N VAL A 397 -0.51 -12.14 40.11
CA VAL A 397 -1.26 -12.42 41.35
C VAL A 397 -0.38 -13.12 42.39
N ALA A 398 0.42 -14.12 42.00
CA ALA A 398 1.31 -14.82 42.92
C ALA A 398 2.43 -13.91 43.48
N ASP A 399 2.99 -13.04 42.65
CA ASP A 399 4.02 -12.08 43.07
C ASP A 399 3.44 -11.01 44.00
N ALA A 400 2.26 -10.49 43.68
CA ALA A 400 1.55 -9.54 44.52
C ALA A 400 1.11 -10.16 45.87
N GLN A 401 0.72 -11.44 45.91
CA GLN A 401 0.50 -12.20 47.15
C GLN A 401 1.80 -12.36 47.98
N ARG A 402 2.96 -12.52 47.35
CA ARG A 402 4.25 -12.56 48.06
C ARG A 402 4.56 -11.22 48.70
N THR A 403 4.26 -10.10 48.03
CA THR A 403 4.41 -8.75 48.58
C THR A 403 3.53 -8.55 49.81
N ILE A 404 2.24 -8.90 49.74
CA ILE A 404 1.32 -8.84 50.90
C ILE A 404 1.87 -9.69 52.05
N LYS A 405 2.30 -10.94 51.80
CA LYS A 405 2.88 -11.80 52.83
C LYS A 405 4.15 -11.20 53.46
N ALA A 406 4.99 -10.53 52.68
CA ALA A 406 6.19 -9.87 53.17
C ALA A 406 5.85 -8.66 54.07
N LEU A 407 4.86 -7.85 53.69
CA LEU A 407 4.36 -6.72 54.49
C LEU A 407 3.69 -7.20 55.79
N LYS A 408 2.87 -8.26 55.75
CA LYS A 408 2.28 -8.88 56.94
C LYS A 408 3.35 -9.39 57.92
N ARG A 409 4.44 -9.99 57.43
CA ARG A 409 5.59 -10.38 58.27
C ARG A 409 6.26 -9.20 58.97
N LYS A 410 6.23 -8.02 58.35
CA LYS A 410 6.70 -6.75 58.92
C LYS A 410 5.64 -6.08 59.82
N LYS A 411 4.47 -6.70 60.02
CA LYS A 411 3.32 -6.16 60.79
C LYS A 411 2.78 -4.84 60.25
N VAL A 412 2.91 -4.62 58.93
CA VAL A 412 2.25 -3.50 58.23
C VAL A 412 0.80 -3.92 57.93
N ASP A 413 -0.16 -2.99 58.07
CA ASP A 413 -1.55 -3.23 57.67
C ASP A 413 -1.63 -3.36 56.15
N THR A 414 -2.23 -4.45 55.67
CA THR A 414 -2.35 -4.76 54.24
C THR A 414 -3.80 -4.90 53.79
N SER A 415 -4.78 -4.49 54.60
CA SER A 415 -6.22 -4.63 54.28
C SER A 415 -6.56 -4.10 52.89
N ALA A 416 -6.20 -2.84 52.60
CA ALA A 416 -6.43 -2.23 51.29
C ALA A 416 -5.79 -2.98 50.11
N LEU A 417 -4.59 -3.56 50.30
CA LEU A 417 -3.94 -4.38 49.25
C LEU A 417 -4.66 -5.71 49.01
N GLU A 418 -5.25 -6.29 50.05
CA GLU A 418 -6.03 -7.52 49.94
C GLU A 418 -7.35 -7.28 49.22
N ASP A 419 -7.99 -6.14 49.46
CA ASP A 419 -9.22 -5.73 48.76
C ASP A 419 -8.95 -5.50 47.26
N ILE A 420 -7.92 -4.70 46.92
CA ILE A 420 -7.52 -4.48 45.51
C ILE A 420 -7.14 -5.81 44.84
N MET A 421 -6.44 -6.70 45.54
CA MET A 421 -6.11 -8.03 45.02
C MET A 421 -7.37 -8.86 44.72
N ALA A 422 -8.38 -8.81 45.58
CA ALA A 422 -9.63 -9.53 45.37
C ALA A 422 -10.35 -8.99 44.12
N GLU A 423 -10.38 -7.68 43.92
CA GLU A 423 -10.92 -7.05 42.70
C GLU A 423 -10.12 -7.45 41.46
N VAL A 424 -8.78 -7.41 41.51
CA VAL A 424 -7.90 -7.88 40.42
C VAL A 424 -8.20 -9.33 40.08
N GLN A 425 -8.36 -10.21 41.07
CA GLN A 425 -8.70 -11.61 40.87
C GLN A 425 -10.08 -11.79 40.22
N SER A 426 -11.09 -11.04 40.68
CA SER A 426 -12.44 -11.06 40.11
C SER A 426 -12.41 -10.61 38.65
N LYS A 427 -11.84 -9.45 38.37
CA LYS A 427 -11.75 -8.87 37.03
C LYS A 427 -10.92 -9.72 36.07
N GLY A 428 -9.80 -10.29 36.54
CA GLY A 428 -9.04 -11.26 35.74
C GLY A 428 -9.86 -12.49 35.37
N GLN A 429 -10.76 -12.95 36.25
CA GLN A 429 -11.67 -14.07 35.99
C GLN A 429 -12.81 -13.69 35.03
N GLU A 430 -13.29 -12.45 35.07
CA GLU A 430 -14.23 -11.88 34.08
C GLU A 430 -13.59 -11.89 32.69
N VAL A 431 -12.36 -11.36 32.55
CA VAL A 431 -11.59 -11.41 31.29
C VAL A 431 -11.43 -12.85 30.79
N PHE A 432 -11.10 -13.81 31.66
CA PHE A 432 -11.00 -15.22 31.26
C PHE A 432 -12.32 -15.81 30.77
N THR A 433 -13.44 -15.33 31.31
CA THR A 433 -14.77 -15.78 30.92
C THR A 433 -15.15 -15.18 29.58
N LEU A 434 -14.90 -13.89 29.36
CA LEU A 434 -15.11 -13.22 28.09
C LEU A 434 -14.29 -13.85 26.96
N LEU A 435 -13.01 -14.15 27.20
CA LEU A 435 -12.13 -14.82 26.22
C LEU A 435 -12.60 -16.21 25.78
N LYS A 436 -13.48 -16.86 26.57
CA LYS A 436 -14.05 -18.17 26.26
C LYS A 436 -15.49 -18.10 25.72
N THR A 437 -16.10 -16.91 25.77
CA THR A 437 -17.45 -16.68 25.29
C THR A 437 -17.45 -16.64 23.77
N LYS A 438 -18.55 -17.10 23.14
CA LYS A 438 -18.70 -17.15 21.68
C LYS A 438 -19.97 -16.41 21.25
N PRO A 439 -19.90 -15.47 20.30
CA PRO A 439 -18.68 -14.89 19.72
C PRO A 439 -17.88 -14.11 20.78
N ILE A 440 -16.60 -13.88 20.53
CA ILE A 440 -15.79 -13.07 21.43
C ILE A 440 -16.21 -11.61 21.25
N ASP A 441 -16.54 -10.96 22.36
CA ASP A 441 -16.79 -9.52 22.41
C ASP A 441 -15.46 -8.78 22.65
N GLU A 442 -14.84 -8.33 21.57
CA GLU A 442 -13.52 -7.68 21.59
C GLU A 442 -13.53 -6.39 22.41
N ASP A 443 -14.61 -5.61 22.30
CA ASP A 443 -14.76 -4.33 23.00
C ASP A 443 -14.89 -4.56 24.51
N ALA A 444 -15.68 -5.56 24.92
CA ALA A 444 -15.79 -5.95 26.33
C ALA A 444 -14.46 -6.45 26.91
N VAL A 445 -13.73 -7.29 26.16
CA VAL A 445 -12.41 -7.78 26.59
C VAL A 445 -11.43 -6.63 26.78
N MET A 446 -11.39 -5.67 25.85
CA MET A 446 -10.49 -4.51 25.95
C MET A 446 -10.87 -3.58 27.10
N SER A 447 -12.16 -3.37 27.34
CA SER A 447 -12.65 -2.58 28.48
C SER A 447 -12.20 -3.19 29.81
N ASP A 448 -12.43 -4.50 30.02
CA ASP A 448 -12.05 -5.17 31.26
C ASP A 448 -10.52 -5.21 31.47
N LEU A 449 -9.74 -5.31 30.39
CA LEU A 449 -8.28 -5.24 30.47
C LEU A 449 -7.78 -3.85 30.90
N GLN A 450 -8.46 -2.78 30.51
CA GLN A 450 -8.13 -1.43 30.94
C GLN A 450 -8.43 -1.24 32.43
N GLU A 451 -9.60 -1.69 32.89
CA GLU A 451 -9.94 -1.69 34.32
C GLU A 451 -8.93 -2.51 35.14
N LEU A 452 -8.47 -3.64 34.61
CA LEU A 452 -7.47 -4.48 35.27
C LEU A 452 -6.10 -3.78 35.39
N GLU A 453 -5.69 -3.04 34.37
CA GLU A 453 -4.44 -2.26 34.42
C GLU A 453 -4.55 -1.11 35.42
N ASP A 454 -5.71 -0.44 35.51
CA ASP A 454 -5.97 0.58 36.52
C ASP A 454 -5.87 -0.01 37.95
N LEU A 455 -6.48 -1.17 38.20
CA LEU A 455 -6.37 -1.88 39.47
C LEU A 455 -4.93 -2.30 39.79
N ARG A 456 -4.16 -2.71 38.78
CA ARG A 456 -2.74 -3.05 38.96
C ARG A 456 -1.91 -1.82 39.37
N GLN A 457 -2.16 -0.66 38.75
CA GLN A 457 -1.49 0.59 39.13
C GLN A 457 -1.88 1.04 40.54
N GLN A 458 -3.15 0.87 40.93
CA GLN A 458 -3.60 1.12 42.30
C GLN A 458 -2.90 0.20 43.30
N PHE A 459 -2.78 -1.09 43.01
CA PHE A 459 -2.04 -2.04 43.84
C PHE A 459 -0.57 -1.64 44.01
N GLU A 460 0.10 -1.29 42.91
CA GLU A 460 1.51 -0.88 42.94
C GLU A 460 1.71 0.39 43.76
N SER A 461 0.85 1.39 43.58
CA SER A 461 0.90 2.66 44.32
C SER A 461 0.70 2.43 45.82
N ALA A 462 -0.32 1.67 46.21
CA ALA A 462 -0.59 1.34 47.60
C ALA A 462 0.54 0.49 48.23
N ALA A 463 1.15 -0.43 47.47
CA ALA A 463 2.26 -1.22 47.95
C ALA A 463 3.52 -0.37 48.14
N GLN A 464 3.79 0.59 47.25
CA GLN A 464 4.92 1.52 47.39
C GLN A 464 4.77 2.41 48.63
N GLU A 465 3.56 2.94 48.87
CA GLU A 465 3.25 3.72 50.06
C GLU A 465 3.50 2.92 51.35
N LEU A 466 2.98 1.69 51.43
CA LEU A 466 3.11 0.82 52.61
C LEU A 466 4.54 0.29 52.84
N THR A 467 5.33 0.13 51.78
CA THR A 467 6.73 -0.29 51.90
C THR A 467 7.65 0.84 52.36
N GLY A 468 7.15 2.09 52.42
CA GLY A 468 7.96 3.28 52.66
C GLY A 468 9.06 3.47 51.60
N SER A 469 8.95 2.73 50.50
CA SER A 469 9.80 2.90 49.33
C SER A 469 9.20 4.04 48.52
N GLN A 470 9.30 5.27 49.05
CA GLN A 470 9.51 6.39 48.13
C GLN A 470 10.64 5.93 47.26
N THR A 471 10.38 5.74 45.97
CA THR A 471 11.34 5.21 45.00
C THR A 471 12.61 6.01 45.24
N ALA A 472 13.60 5.43 45.92
CA ALA A 472 14.81 6.17 46.30
C ALA A 472 15.39 6.57 44.96
N MET A 473 15.17 7.83 44.59
CA MET A 473 15.30 8.22 43.20
C MET A 473 16.77 7.95 42.85
N PRO A 474 17.12 7.52 41.64
CA PRO A 474 18.47 7.05 41.35
C PRO A 474 19.56 8.06 41.77
N TRP A 475 19.22 9.35 41.87
CA TRP A 475 20.10 10.39 42.42
C TRP A 475 20.26 10.43 43.95
N GLU A 476 19.32 9.91 44.73
CA GLU A 476 19.32 9.96 46.21
C GLU A 476 20.37 9.05 46.86
N LYS A 477 20.88 8.01 46.18
CA LYS A 477 22.03 7.24 46.73
C LYS A 477 23.39 7.94 46.52
N GLY A 478 23.38 9.20 46.09
CA GLY A 478 24.54 10.09 46.03
C GLY A 478 25.66 9.61 45.08
N PRO A 479 26.84 10.27 45.13
CA PRO A 479 28.00 9.96 44.27
C PRO A 479 28.52 8.51 44.36
N GLN A 480 28.06 7.73 45.34
CA GLN A 480 28.51 6.37 45.57
C GLN A 480 28.04 5.39 44.48
N GLN A 481 26.93 5.67 43.78
CA GLN A 481 26.53 4.87 42.62
C GLN A 481 27.51 5.00 41.44
N PHE A 482 28.11 6.18 41.26
CA PHE A 482 29.10 6.42 40.22
C PHE A 482 30.44 5.73 40.50
N LYS A 483 30.74 5.39 41.77
CA LYS A 483 31.95 4.62 42.11
C LYS A 483 31.88 3.17 41.63
N GLN A 484 30.70 2.58 41.47
CA GLN A 484 30.57 1.23 40.91
C GLN A 484 30.80 1.19 39.38
N ILE A 485 30.62 2.31 38.68
CA ILE A 485 30.91 2.41 37.24
C ILE A 485 32.40 2.65 36.99
N GLN A 486 33.11 3.32 37.90
CA GLN A 486 34.57 3.56 37.78
C GLN A 486 35.43 2.28 37.90
N GLY A 487 34.85 1.14 38.30
CA GLY A 487 35.53 -0.16 38.32
C GLY A 487 35.29 -1.03 37.09
N VAL A 488 34.47 -0.59 36.13
CA VAL A 488 34.30 -1.30 34.86
C VAL A 488 35.49 -0.94 33.99
N ASP A 489 36.47 -1.85 33.95
CA ASP A 489 37.62 -1.75 33.07
C ASP A 489 37.17 -1.80 31.61
N PHE A 490 37.02 -0.60 31.02
CA PHE A 490 36.64 -0.42 29.62
C PHE A 490 37.66 -1.02 28.64
N SER A 491 38.85 -1.41 29.10
CA SER A 491 39.82 -2.13 28.26
C SER A 491 39.37 -3.56 27.92
N GLN A 492 38.41 -4.12 28.68
CA GLN A 492 37.82 -5.43 28.39
C GLN A 492 36.74 -5.39 27.31
N PHE A 493 36.14 -4.21 27.05
CA PHE A 493 35.36 -3.96 25.84
C PHE A 493 36.33 -3.68 24.70
N GLY A 494 36.98 -4.74 24.24
CA GLY A 494 37.87 -4.75 23.09
C GLY A 494 37.17 -4.24 21.84
N ILE A 495 37.16 -2.92 21.68
CA ILE A 495 37.26 -2.28 20.37
C ILE A 495 38.65 -2.64 19.89
N GLY A 496 38.76 -3.85 19.33
CA GLY A 496 39.93 -4.29 18.61
C GLY A 496 40.20 -3.27 17.53
N GLY A 497 41.17 -2.39 17.80
CA GLY A 497 41.74 -1.51 16.80
C GLY A 497 42.19 -2.38 15.64
N GLY A 498 41.44 -2.32 14.55
CA GLY A 498 41.81 -2.95 13.30
C GLY A 498 43.17 -2.41 12.90
N GLN A 499 44.21 -3.23 13.08
CA GLN A 499 45.49 -3.05 12.43
C GLN A 499 45.23 -2.94 10.93
N GLN A 500 45.36 -1.73 10.40
CA GLN A 500 45.58 -1.50 8.98
C GLN A 500 46.93 -2.13 8.63
N SER A 501 46.91 -3.35 8.11
CA SER A 501 48.04 -3.94 7.41
C SER A 501 48.03 -3.45 5.97
N SER A 502 48.83 -2.42 5.70
CA SER A 502 49.22 -2.02 4.34
C SER A 502 50.14 -3.09 3.74
N GLN A 503 49.73 -3.68 2.62
CA GLN A 503 50.64 -4.21 1.59
C GLN A 503 50.09 -3.91 0.20
#